data_AF-A0A7J8WAK6-F1
#
_entry.id   AF-A0A7J8WAK6-F1
#
_cell.length_a   1.000
_cell.length_b   1.000
_cell.length_c   1.000
_cell.angle_alpha   90.00
_cell.angle_beta   90.00
_cell.angle_gamma   90.00
#
_symmetry.space_group_name_H-M   'P 1'
#
loop_
_entity.id
_entity.type
_entity.pdbx_description
1 polymer ?
#
loop_
_entity_poly.entity_id
_entity_poly.type
_entity_poly.pdbx_seq_one_letter_code
_entity_poly.pdbx_strand_id
1 'polypeptide(L)'
;MSRRDDISEEKWMEIFRNLQEEDIEWRALWLLSDEILYRCGDFDWVPLLRIWGAVGYAPLLVLRQYRSRQFVPATQGLDECEFSCKDDGYKRKAREMANAWNQTR
;
A
#
# COMPACT_ATOMS: atom_id res chain seq x y z
N MET A 1 -16.87 -8.81 -17.91
CA MET A 1 -15.89 -7.95 -17.21
C MET A 1 -16.27 -6.51 -17.48
N SER A 2 -16.93 -5.84 -16.52
CA SER A 2 -17.40 -4.46 -16.70
C SER A 2 -16.21 -3.50 -16.69
N ARG A 3 -16.18 -2.57 -17.66
CA ARG A 3 -15.28 -1.42 -17.66
C ARG A 3 -15.46 -0.67 -16.34
N ARG A 4 -14.36 -0.37 -15.64
CA ARG A 4 -14.40 0.54 -14.49
C ARG A 4 -14.52 1.94 -15.10
N ASP A 5 -15.71 2.51 -15.02
CA ASP A 5 -15.91 3.90 -15.37
C ASP A 5 -15.14 4.76 -14.35
N ASP A 6 -14.32 5.69 -14.83
CA ASP A 6 -13.64 6.66 -13.98
C ASP A 6 -14.70 7.58 -13.36
N ILE A 7 -15.03 7.33 -12.09
CA ILE A 7 -15.96 8.15 -11.32
C ILE A 7 -15.25 9.46 -10.95
N SER A 8 -15.85 10.60 -11.30
CA SER A 8 -15.31 11.93 -10.98
C SER A 8 -15.35 12.23 -9.47
N GLU A 9 -14.54 13.17 -9.02
CA GLU A 9 -14.43 13.56 -7.61
C GLU A 9 -15.78 14.02 -7.04
N GLU A 10 -16.53 14.80 -7.80
CA GLU A 10 -17.83 15.34 -7.39
C GLU A 10 -18.84 14.22 -7.14
N LYS A 11 -18.79 13.17 -7.97
CA LYS A 11 -19.66 12.00 -7.85
C LYS A 11 -19.31 11.15 -6.64
N TRP A 12 -18.01 11.02 -6.33
CA TRP A 12 -17.58 10.39 -5.06
C TRP A 12 -18.06 11.18 -3.84
N MET A 13 -17.95 12.50 -3.87
CA MET A 13 -18.40 13.37 -2.77
C MET A 13 -19.91 13.26 -2.54
N GLU A 14 -20.69 13.13 -3.62
CA GLU A 14 -22.13 12.88 -3.53
C GLU A 14 -22.44 11.51 -2.92
N ILE A 15 -21.71 10.46 -3.32
CA ILE A 15 -21.87 9.11 -2.75
C ILE A 15 -21.60 9.14 -1.24
N PHE A 16 -20.46 9.68 -0.81
CA PHE A 16 -20.08 9.68 0.61
C PHE A 16 -21.03 10.50 1.50
N ARG A 17 -21.62 11.58 0.97
CA ARG A 17 -22.61 12.37 1.71
C ARG A 17 -23.94 11.66 1.92
N ASN A 18 -24.27 10.70 1.05
CA ASN A 18 -25.56 10.01 1.05
C ASN A 18 -25.49 8.57 1.61
N LEU A 19 -24.30 8.08 1.97
CA LEU A 19 -24.13 6.76 2.59
C LEU A 19 -24.99 6.64 3.86
N GLN A 20 -25.78 5.57 3.91
CA GLN A 20 -26.47 5.14 5.12
C GLN A 20 -25.63 4.11 5.88
N GLU A 21 -26.00 3.82 7.13
CA GLU A 21 -25.33 2.79 7.92
C GLU A 21 -25.39 1.42 7.23
N GLU A 22 -26.49 1.13 6.53
CA GLU A 22 -26.65 -0.11 5.76
C GLU A 22 -25.72 -0.21 4.54
N ASP A 23 -25.25 0.91 4.01
CA ASP A 23 -24.31 0.98 2.88
C ASP A 23 -22.85 0.81 3.34
N ILE A 24 -22.60 0.74 4.65
CA ILE A 24 -21.27 0.69 5.25
C ILE A 24 -21.01 -0.69 5.83
N GLU A 25 -20.18 -1.48 5.14
CA GLU A 25 -19.65 -2.72 5.70
C GLU A 25 -18.42 -2.43 6.58
N TRP A 26 -18.56 -2.62 7.91
CA TRP A 26 -17.43 -2.56 8.83
C TRP A 26 -16.58 -3.82 8.72
N ARG A 27 -15.38 -3.70 8.15
CA ARG A 27 -14.36 -4.76 8.26
C ARG A 27 -13.75 -4.72 9.66
N ALA A 28 -14.08 -5.72 10.47
CA ALA A 28 -13.60 -5.83 11.85
C ALA A 28 -12.07 -5.97 11.90
N LEU A 29 -11.42 -5.05 12.60
CA LEU A 29 -9.96 -5.00 12.78
C LEU A 29 -9.38 -6.25 13.47
N TRP A 30 -10.19 -7.00 14.23
CA TRP A 30 -9.82 -8.23 14.91
C TRP A 30 -9.96 -9.49 14.05
N LEU A 31 -10.55 -9.38 12.86
CA LEU A 31 -10.54 -10.42 11.82
C LEU A 31 -9.31 -10.22 10.89
N LEU A 32 -8.13 -9.99 11.48
CA LEU A 32 -6.87 -10.08 10.74
C LEU A 32 -6.50 -11.56 10.66
N SER A 33 -7.07 -12.28 9.68
CA SER A 33 -6.56 -13.59 9.26
C SER A 33 -5.33 -13.48 8.35
N ASP A 34 -4.92 -12.26 7.97
CA ASP A 34 -3.96 -12.11 6.90
C ASP A 34 -2.55 -11.94 7.45
N GLU A 35 -1.65 -12.78 6.94
CA GLU A 35 -0.21 -12.60 7.04
C GLU A 35 0.13 -11.17 6.67
N ILE A 36 0.64 -10.41 7.64
CA ILE A 36 1.00 -9.01 7.38
C ILE A 36 2.22 -9.03 6.50
N LEU A 37 2.09 -8.49 5.29
CA LEU A 37 3.22 -8.31 4.39
C LEU A 37 4.08 -7.16 4.94
N TYR A 38 5.14 -7.52 5.68
CA TYR A 38 6.07 -6.55 6.27
C TYR A 38 7.42 -6.48 5.55
N ARG A 39 7.65 -7.37 4.56
CA ARG A 39 8.86 -7.45 3.74
C ARG A 39 8.49 -7.74 2.29
N CYS A 40 9.37 -7.38 1.36
CA CYS A 40 9.23 -7.65 -0.06
C CYS A 40 10.56 -8.20 -0.58
N GLY A 41 10.64 -9.49 -0.90
CA GLY A 41 11.93 -10.15 -1.16
C GLY A 41 12.91 -9.96 0.00
N ASP A 42 14.09 -9.40 -0.30
CA ASP A 42 15.15 -9.11 0.68
C ASP A 42 14.98 -7.75 1.39
N PHE A 43 13.94 -6.98 1.06
CA PHE A 43 13.70 -5.66 1.65
C PHE A 43 12.85 -5.75 2.92
N ASP A 44 13.28 -5.08 3.99
CA ASP A 44 12.53 -5.01 5.27
C ASP A 44 11.36 -4.00 5.25
N TRP A 45 11.00 -3.52 4.06
CA TRP A 45 9.94 -2.56 3.78
C TRP A 45 9.22 -2.95 2.48
N VAL A 46 8.08 -2.32 2.25
CA VAL A 46 7.17 -2.63 1.15
C VAL A 46 7.02 -1.38 0.28
N PRO A 47 7.31 -1.44 -1.03
CA PRO A 47 7.16 -0.28 -1.90
C PRO A 47 5.68 -0.05 -2.25
N LEU A 48 5.14 1.10 -1.90
CA LEU A 48 3.79 1.51 -2.28
C LEU A 48 3.82 2.28 -3.60
N LEU A 49 3.01 1.82 -4.56
CA LEU A 49 2.81 2.50 -5.82
C LEU A 49 2.08 3.83 -5.62
N ARG A 50 2.67 4.90 -6.14
CA ARG A 50 2.06 6.22 -6.30
C ARG A 50 1.66 6.41 -7.76
N ILE A 51 0.80 7.38 -8.03
CA ILE A 51 0.39 7.75 -9.40
C ILE A 51 1.62 8.01 -10.30
N TRP A 52 2.70 8.54 -9.74
CA TRP A 52 3.90 8.95 -10.48
C TRP A 52 5.18 8.22 -10.04
N GLY A 53 5.10 7.07 -9.37
CA GLY A 53 6.31 6.41 -8.86
C GLY A 53 6.03 5.41 -7.75
N ALA A 54 6.95 5.28 -6.81
CA ALA A 54 6.75 4.50 -5.58
C ALA A 54 7.42 5.16 -4.38
N VAL A 55 6.98 4.78 -3.18
CA VAL A 55 7.57 5.18 -1.90
C VAL A 55 7.74 3.97 -1.01
N GLY A 56 8.84 3.89 -0.27
CA GLY A 56 9.03 2.86 0.76
C GLY A 56 8.04 3.05 1.91
N TYR A 57 7.38 1.98 2.32
CA TYR A 57 6.51 1.95 3.49
C TYR A 57 6.99 0.87 4.44
N ALA A 58 7.11 1.20 5.73
CA ALA A 58 7.46 0.26 6.79
C ALA A 58 6.19 -0.17 7.54
N PRO A 59 5.54 -1.30 7.19
CA PRO A 59 4.21 -1.66 7.70
C PRO A 59 4.19 -1.90 9.20
N LEU A 60 5.33 -2.29 9.77
CA LEU A 60 5.50 -2.49 11.21
C LEU A 60 5.22 -1.23 12.05
N LEU A 61 5.34 -0.03 11.47
CA LEU A 61 5.00 1.24 12.13
C LEU A 61 3.51 1.36 12.49
N VAL A 62 2.65 0.73 11.69
CA VAL A 62 1.20 0.94 11.75
C VAL A 62 0.52 -0.10 12.64
N LEU A 63 1.22 -1.19 12.99
CA LEU A 63 0.75 -2.24 13.91
C LEU A 63 0.25 -1.71 15.27
N ARG A 64 0.76 -0.56 15.73
CA ARG A 64 0.28 0.11 16.95
C ARG A 64 -1.20 0.50 16.90
N GLN A 65 -1.72 0.84 15.71
CA GLN A 65 -3.13 1.20 15.52
C GLN A 65 -4.04 -0.02 15.70
N TYR A 66 -3.48 -1.21 15.52
CA TYR A 66 -4.14 -2.50 15.67
C TYR A 66 -3.96 -3.10 17.08
N ARG A 67 -3.43 -2.32 18.04
CA ARG A 67 -3.08 -2.80 19.41
C ARG A 67 -2.10 -3.97 19.44
N SER A 68 -1.32 -4.16 18.37
CA SER A 68 -0.27 -5.18 18.29
C SER A 68 1.02 -4.69 18.96
N ARG A 69 1.97 -5.61 19.19
CA ARG A 69 3.25 -5.32 19.84
C ARG A 69 4.07 -4.34 19.00
N GLN A 70 4.66 -3.34 19.64
CA GLN A 70 5.53 -2.38 18.98
C GLN A 70 6.86 -3.03 18.60
N PHE A 71 7.30 -2.82 17.36
CA PHE A 71 8.61 -3.22 16.86
C PHE A 71 9.42 -1.97 16.49
N VAL A 72 10.74 -2.07 16.57
CA VAL A 72 11.62 -1.08 15.95
C VAL A 72 11.52 -1.29 14.45
N PRO A 73 11.00 -0.32 13.67
CA PRO A 73 10.87 -0.48 12.23
C PRO A 73 12.25 -0.48 11.58
N ALA A 74 12.48 -1.38 10.63
CA ALA A 74 13.63 -1.31 9.76
C ALA A 74 13.41 -0.17 8.75
N THR A 75 13.98 0.99 9.05
CA THR A 75 13.89 2.18 8.17
C THR A 75 15.11 2.37 7.30
N GLN A 76 16.15 1.56 7.50
CA GLN A 76 17.34 1.55 6.66
C GLN A 76 16.91 1.25 5.22
N GLY A 77 17.37 1.98 4.22
CA GLY A 77 17.07 1.69 2.80
C GLY A 77 15.65 2.01 2.31
N LEU A 78 14.80 2.66 3.13
CA LEU A 78 13.46 3.09 2.70
C LEU A 78 13.48 3.98 1.44
N ASP A 79 14.54 4.78 1.29
CA ASP A 79 14.83 5.64 0.15
C ASP A 79 15.18 4.87 -1.13
N GLU A 80 15.67 3.63 -1.02
CA GLU A 80 15.96 2.77 -2.18
C GLU A 80 14.66 2.39 -2.91
N CYS A 81 13.54 2.33 -2.18
CA CYS A 81 12.20 2.12 -2.71
C CYS A 81 11.52 3.40 -3.20
N GLU A 82 12.16 4.56 -3.11
CA GLU A 82 11.61 5.79 -3.68
C GLU A 82 12.08 5.97 -5.12
N PHE A 83 11.11 6.19 -6.02
CA PHE A 83 11.40 6.63 -7.39
C PHE A 83 10.20 7.38 -7.96
N SER A 84 10.49 8.25 -8.93
CA SER A 84 9.49 8.90 -9.78
C SER A 84 9.59 8.36 -11.20
N CYS A 85 8.46 8.27 -11.91
CA CYS A 85 8.41 7.92 -13.33
C CYS A 85 9.15 8.95 -14.22
N LYS A 86 9.47 10.13 -13.68
CA LYS A 86 10.27 11.15 -14.36
C LYS A 86 11.78 10.92 -14.20
N ASP A 87 12.19 10.04 -13.30
CA ASP A 87 13.61 9.80 -13.03
C ASP A 87 14.24 8.95 -14.13
N ASP A 88 15.49 9.26 -14.46
CA ASP A 88 16.27 8.43 -15.35
C ASP A 88 16.45 7.03 -14.74
N GLY A 89 16.13 6.00 -15.52
CA GLY A 89 16.23 4.61 -15.08
C GLY A 89 15.03 4.10 -14.26
N TYR A 90 13.92 4.84 -14.14
CA TYR A 90 12.73 4.39 -13.40
C TYR A 90 12.22 3.00 -13.83
N LYS A 91 12.33 2.66 -15.12
CA LYS A 91 11.93 1.35 -15.65
C LYS A 91 12.71 0.18 -15.03
N ARG A 92 13.97 0.42 -14.66
CA ARG A 92 14.82 -0.57 -13.99
C ARG A 92 14.33 -0.77 -12.56
N LYS A 93 14.19 0.31 -11.79
CA LYS A 93 13.65 0.28 -10.42
C LYS A 93 12.25 -0.37 -10.36
N ALA A 94 11.36 -0.02 -11.29
CA ALA A 94 10.03 -0.62 -11.37
C ALA A 94 10.08 -2.14 -11.63
N ARG A 95 11.03 -2.62 -12.45
CA ARG A 95 11.23 -4.05 -12.70
C ARG A 95 11.79 -4.78 -11.48
N GLU A 96 12.79 -4.19 -10.81
CA GLU A 96 13.37 -4.74 -9.57
C GLU A 96 12.29 -4.91 -8.50
N MET A 97 11.43 -3.90 -8.33
CA MET A 97 10.29 -3.99 -7.42
C MET A 97 9.28 -5.05 -7.84
N ALA A 98 8.87 -5.10 -9.11
CA ALA A 98 7.95 -6.13 -9.59
C ALA A 98 8.51 -7.55 -9.36
N ASN A 99 9.83 -7.73 -9.51
CA ASN A 99 10.49 -8.99 -9.20
C ASN A 99 10.49 -9.30 -7.70
N ALA A 100 10.75 -8.32 -6.84
CA ALA A 100 10.68 -8.50 -5.38
C ALA A 100 9.25 -8.86 -4.94
N TRP A 101 8.23 -8.23 -5.52
CA TRP A 101 6.82 -8.54 -5.27
C TRP A 101 6.43 -9.97 -5.65
N ASN A 102 7.03 -10.52 -6.71
CA ASN A 102 6.79 -11.92 -7.11
C ASN A 102 7.44 -12.94 -6.15
N GLN A 103 8.32 -12.49 -5.24
CA GLN A 103 8.95 -13.34 -4.23
C GLN A 103 8.20 -13.33 -2.90
N THR A 104 7.26 -12.39 -2.71
CA THR A 104 6.40 -12.34 -1.53
C THR A 104 5.31 -13.39 -1.68
N ARG A 105 5.43 -14.47 -0.91
CA ARG A 105 4.51 -15.61 -0.89
C ARG A 105 3.26 -15.31 -0.09
#